data_AF-A0A2S7UA97-F1
#
_entry.id   AF-A0A2S7UA97-F1
#
_cell.length_a   1.000
_cell.length_b   1.000
_cell.length_c   1.000
_cell.angle_alpha   90.00
_cell.angle_beta   90.00
_cell.angle_gamma   90.00
#
_symmetry.space_group_name_H-M   'P 1'
#
loop_
_entity.id
_entity.type
_entity.pdbx_description
1 polymer ?
#
loop_
_entity_poly.entity_id
_entity_poly.type
_entity_poly.pdbx_seq_one_letter_code
_entity_poly.pdbx_strand_id
1 'polypeptide(L)'
;MKQLIILILITILGFIVYDFYKDWDRFHAPEYHYSTEAIIDEEYHNQDVVLMYHDAITDLNSFIKLQWTANDIDVRLPEDDDLETTLAVKEYAQKLACVTYLEQKLAQSANYKSKGWNNQQIIDFENNHSTPEEIKTIGQKSLLKQLYDNQWEISQRIGAKNALIYETQRILIAKGYDITLDGVFAKATMEALSDFESKNNLYPDGKLDVLTFEALLK
;
A
#
# COMPACT_ATOMS: atom_id res chain seq x y z
N MET A 1 57.01 47.98 -16.88
CA MET A 1 56.43 47.37 -18.11
C MET A 1 56.43 45.84 -18.06
N LYS A 2 57.58 45.16 -17.93
CA LYS A 2 57.63 43.67 -17.88
C LYS A 2 56.79 43.04 -16.76
N GLN A 3 56.83 43.58 -15.54
CA GLN A 3 56.04 43.07 -14.41
C GLN A 3 54.52 43.20 -14.61
N LEU A 4 54.07 44.30 -15.24
CA LEU A 4 52.66 44.50 -15.60
C LEU A 4 52.20 43.49 -16.67
N ILE A 5 53.04 43.21 -17.66
CA ILE A 5 52.75 42.20 -18.69
C ILE A 5 52.65 40.80 -18.07
N ILE A 6 53.57 40.44 -17.15
CA ILE A 6 53.53 39.15 -16.45
C ILE A 6 52.25 39.02 -15.62
N LEU A 7 51.85 40.07 -14.90
CA LEU A 7 50.61 40.06 -14.10
C LEU A 7 49.37 39.83 -14.98
N ILE A 8 49.27 40.52 -16.12
CA ILE A 8 48.17 40.32 -17.08
C ILE A 8 48.17 38.89 -17.63
N LEU A 9 49.32 38.32 -17.96
CA LEU A 9 49.43 36.95 -18.47
C LEU A 9 49.00 35.91 -17.42
N ILE A 10 49.35 36.12 -16.14
CA ILE A 10 48.91 35.25 -15.04
C ILE A 10 47.39 35.31 -14.88
N THR A 11 46.80 36.51 -14.94
CA THR A 11 45.34 36.68 -14.86
C THR A 11 44.63 35.96 -16.01
N ILE A 12 45.09 36.11 -17.26
CA ILE A 12 44.52 35.42 -18.42
C ILE A 12 44.64 33.90 -18.27
N LEU A 13 45.81 33.41 -17.83
CA LEU A 13 46.02 31.99 -17.59
C LEU A 13 45.05 31.45 -16.51
N GLY A 14 44.79 32.24 -15.46
CA GLY A 14 43.82 31.91 -14.43
C GLY A 14 42.41 31.69 -14.99
N PHE A 15 41.93 32.58 -15.86
CA PHE A 15 40.63 32.41 -16.54
C PHE A 15 40.59 31.15 -17.42
N ILE A 16 41.64 30.88 -18.21
CA ILE A 16 41.71 29.69 -19.07
C ILE A 16 41.66 28.40 -18.23
N VAL A 17 42.41 28.35 -17.12
CA VAL A 17 42.41 27.19 -16.22
C VAL A 17 41.04 27.01 -15.55
N TYR A 18 40.39 28.11 -15.17
CA TYR A 18 39.05 28.07 -14.60
C TYR A 18 38.02 27.55 -15.60
N ASP A 19 37.99 28.06 -16.82
CA ASP A 19 37.05 27.61 -17.87
C ASP A 19 37.26 26.13 -18.20
N PHE A 20 38.53 25.70 -18.33
CA PHE A 20 38.84 24.29 -18.56
C PHE A 20 38.41 23.40 -17.40
N TYR A 21 38.57 23.86 -16.16
CA TYR A 21 38.10 23.15 -14.98
C TYR A 21 36.57 23.05 -14.97
N LYS A 22 35.86 24.14 -15.26
CA LYS A 22 34.38 24.16 -15.32
C LYS A 22 33.86 23.18 -16.37
N ASP A 23 34.43 23.20 -17.57
CA ASP A 23 34.08 22.25 -18.63
C ASP A 23 34.40 20.80 -18.23
N TRP A 24 35.58 20.57 -17.62
CA TRP A 24 35.96 19.25 -17.16
C TRP A 24 35.00 18.72 -16.09
N ASP A 25 34.69 19.52 -15.07
CA ASP A 25 33.75 19.17 -14.00
C ASP A 25 32.36 18.87 -14.57
N ARG A 26 31.90 19.65 -15.55
CA ARG A 26 30.61 19.41 -16.23
C ARG A 26 30.53 18.01 -16.88
N PHE A 27 31.59 17.55 -17.54
CA PHE A 27 31.62 16.22 -18.18
C PHE A 27 32.01 15.07 -17.24
N HIS A 28 32.52 15.37 -16.05
CA HIS A 28 32.97 14.38 -15.06
C HIS A 28 32.20 14.46 -13.73
N ALA A 29 31.08 15.19 -13.71
CA ALA A 29 30.33 15.46 -12.50
C ALA A 29 29.87 14.17 -11.80
N PRO A 30 30.15 14.03 -10.49
CA PRO A 30 29.76 12.84 -9.74
C PRO A 30 28.24 12.80 -9.52
N GLU A 31 27.66 11.63 -9.81
CA GLU A 31 26.29 11.19 -9.52
C GLU A 31 25.12 12.16 -9.85
N TYR A 32 24.70 12.12 -11.11
CA TYR A 32 23.39 12.63 -11.56
C TYR A 32 22.24 11.61 -11.39
N HIS A 33 22.52 10.40 -10.90
CA HIS A 33 21.51 9.35 -10.78
C HIS A 33 20.61 9.60 -9.57
N TYR A 34 19.29 9.56 -9.81
CA TYR A 34 18.29 9.45 -8.76
C TYR A 34 18.51 8.17 -7.95
N SER A 35 18.44 8.29 -6.62
CA SER A 35 18.56 7.18 -5.68
C SER A 35 17.52 7.33 -4.58
N THR A 36 16.99 6.20 -4.10
CA THR A 36 16.01 6.13 -3.02
C THR A 36 16.39 5.03 -2.04
N GLU A 37 16.00 5.19 -0.77
CA GLU A 37 16.08 4.13 0.25
C GLU A 37 14.79 3.28 0.30
N ALA A 38 13.77 3.65 -0.49
CA ALA A 38 12.51 2.94 -0.53
C ALA A 38 12.70 1.50 -1.04
N ILE A 39 12.06 0.56 -0.36
CA ILE A 39 11.99 -0.84 -0.82
C ILE A 39 10.92 -0.91 -1.90
N ILE A 40 11.32 -1.23 -3.13
CA ILE A 40 10.44 -1.27 -4.30
C ILE A 40 9.92 -2.69 -4.53
N ASP A 41 8.61 -2.81 -4.77
CA ASP A 41 7.99 -4.08 -5.15
C ASP A 41 8.12 -4.33 -6.66
N GLU A 42 9.19 -5.03 -7.07
CA GLU A 42 9.41 -5.43 -8.47
C GLU A 42 8.37 -6.46 -8.97
N GLU A 43 7.70 -7.17 -8.06
CA GLU A 43 6.66 -8.14 -8.38
C GLU A 43 5.25 -7.57 -8.20
N TYR A 44 5.11 -6.24 -8.28
CA TYR A 44 3.82 -5.57 -8.17
C TYR A 44 2.82 -6.12 -9.20
N HIS A 45 1.55 -6.24 -8.80
CA HIS A 45 0.55 -6.95 -9.59
C HIS A 45 0.32 -6.35 -10.99
N ASN A 46 0.56 -5.05 -11.14
CA ASN A 46 0.57 -4.37 -12.42
C ASN A 46 2.03 -4.10 -12.86
N GLN A 47 2.55 -4.96 -13.71
CA GLN A 47 3.94 -4.88 -14.20
C GLN A 47 4.18 -3.66 -15.11
N ASP A 48 3.15 -3.07 -15.72
CA ASP A 48 3.30 -1.83 -16.47
C ASP A 48 3.73 -0.68 -15.55
N VAL A 49 3.25 -0.65 -14.29
CA VAL A 49 3.65 0.35 -13.30
C VAL A 49 5.13 0.20 -12.91
N VAL A 50 5.62 -1.03 -12.80
CA VAL A 50 7.04 -1.32 -12.51
C VAL A 50 7.90 -0.84 -13.67
N LEU A 51 7.53 -1.16 -14.91
CA LEU A 51 8.21 -0.67 -16.10
C LEU A 51 8.20 0.87 -16.17
N MET A 52 7.04 1.49 -15.97
CA MET A 52 6.89 2.94 -15.95
C MET A 52 7.78 3.62 -14.89
N TYR A 53 8.00 2.98 -13.74
CA TYR A 53 8.87 3.51 -12.69
C TYR A 53 10.33 3.56 -13.15
N HIS A 54 10.83 2.45 -13.70
CA HIS A 54 12.19 2.36 -14.24
C HIS A 54 12.40 3.31 -15.43
N ASP A 55 11.40 3.43 -16.30
CA ASP A 55 11.39 4.38 -17.42
C ASP A 55 11.43 5.83 -16.93
N ALA A 56 10.62 6.17 -15.91
CA ALA A 56 10.60 7.50 -15.33
C ALA A 56 11.93 7.89 -14.67
N ILE A 57 12.59 6.95 -13.97
CA ILE A 57 13.94 7.16 -13.44
C ILE A 57 14.94 7.42 -14.56
N THR A 58 14.89 6.61 -15.62
CA THR A 58 15.79 6.73 -16.76
C THR A 58 15.61 8.08 -17.46
N ASP A 59 14.35 8.50 -17.68
CA ASP A 59 14.00 9.80 -18.26
C ASP A 59 14.47 10.96 -17.38
N LEU A 60 14.25 10.90 -16.07
CA LEU A 60 14.72 11.90 -15.10
C LEU A 60 16.25 12.03 -15.13
N ASN A 61 16.97 10.91 -15.02
CA ASN A 61 18.43 10.88 -15.01
C ASN A 61 19.01 11.40 -16.33
N SER A 62 18.39 11.02 -17.45
CA SER A 62 18.78 11.50 -18.79
C SER A 62 18.56 13.00 -18.93
N PHE A 63 17.45 13.52 -18.38
CA PHE A 63 17.15 14.95 -18.38
C PHE A 63 18.15 15.74 -17.52
N ILE A 64 18.43 15.30 -16.30
CA ILE A 64 19.44 15.94 -15.42
C ILE A 64 20.79 15.99 -16.15
N LYS A 65 21.23 14.86 -16.72
CA LYS A 65 22.48 14.79 -17.48
C LYS A 65 22.48 15.73 -18.68
N LEU A 66 21.39 15.79 -19.44
CA LEU A 66 21.27 16.66 -20.61
C LEU A 66 21.40 18.14 -20.22
N GLN A 67 20.61 18.59 -19.24
CA GLN A 67 20.63 19.98 -18.79
C GLN A 67 22.00 20.38 -18.24
N TRP A 68 22.60 19.50 -17.44
CA TRP A 68 23.94 19.75 -16.90
C TRP A 68 25.00 19.80 -18.01
N THR A 69 25.05 18.81 -18.90
CA THR A 69 26.16 18.69 -19.88
C THR A 69 26.02 19.58 -21.11
N ALA A 70 24.80 19.82 -21.60
CA ALA A 70 24.55 20.56 -22.83
C ALA A 70 24.17 22.03 -22.57
N ASN A 71 23.47 22.30 -21.47
CA ASN A 71 22.90 23.62 -21.20
C ASN A 71 23.55 24.33 -20.00
N ASP A 72 24.50 23.68 -19.30
CA ASP A 72 25.16 24.26 -18.12
C ASP A 72 24.19 24.56 -16.96
N ILE A 73 23.07 23.82 -16.87
CA ILE A 73 22.02 24.03 -15.87
C ILE A 73 22.01 22.87 -14.86
N ASP A 74 22.26 23.16 -13.58
CA ASP A 74 21.91 22.25 -12.49
C ASP A 74 20.45 22.43 -12.10
N VAL A 75 19.59 21.54 -12.62
CA VAL A 75 18.16 21.57 -12.30
C VAL A 75 17.84 21.26 -10.83
N ARG A 76 18.80 20.73 -10.05
CA ARG A 76 18.65 20.43 -8.62
C ARG A 76 19.08 21.60 -7.74
N LEU A 77 20.07 22.36 -8.20
CA LEU A 77 20.67 23.50 -7.51
C LEU A 77 20.90 24.66 -8.49
N PRO A 78 19.84 25.27 -9.03
CA PRO A 78 19.97 26.30 -10.07
C PRO A 78 20.67 27.56 -9.54
N GLU A 79 21.64 28.07 -10.30
CA GLU A 79 22.40 29.29 -9.98
C GLU A 79 21.71 30.57 -10.49
N ASP A 80 20.96 30.45 -11.60
CA ASP A 80 20.29 31.56 -12.29
C ASP A 80 18.75 31.43 -12.24
N ASP A 81 18.04 32.54 -12.43
CA ASP A 81 16.57 32.61 -12.46
C ASP A 81 16.00 33.03 -13.83
N ASP A 82 16.80 32.90 -14.88
CA ASP A 82 16.36 33.18 -16.23
C ASP A 82 15.23 32.23 -16.70
N LEU A 83 14.64 32.56 -17.85
CA LEU A 83 13.52 31.81 -18.39
C LEU A 83 13.90 30.36 -18.74
N GLU A 84 15.11 30.12 -19.24
CA GLU A 84 15.57 28.79 -19.64
C GLU A 84 15.75 27.89 -18.42
N THR A 85 16.46 28.38 -17.41
CA THR A 85 16.68 27.70 -16.13
C THR A 85 15.35 27.44 -15.41
N THR A 86 14.46 28.42 -15.37
CA THR A 86 13.12 28.26 -14.76
C THR A 86 12.30 27.17 -15.46
N LEU A 87 12.34 27.10 -16.79
CA LEU A 87 11.64 26.06 -17.56
C LEU A 87 12.26 24.68 -17.33
N ALA A 88 13.59 24.58 -17.32
CA ALA A 88 14.30 23.32 -17.06
C ALA A 88 14.03 22.78 -15.65
N VAL A 89 14.05 23.64 -14.62
CA VAL A 89 13.72 23.26 -13.23
C VAL A 89 12.26 22.81 -13.13
N LYS A 90 11.34 23.48 -13.83
CA LYS A 90 9.93 23.06 -13.86
C LYS A 90 9.76 21.67 -14.48
N GLU A 91 10.44 21.40 -15.60
CA GLU A 91 10.39 20.08 -16.24
C GLU A 91 11.03 18.99 -15.37
N TYR A 92 12.16 19.28 -14.72
CA TYR A 92 12.76 18.40 -13.71
C TYR A 92 11.78 18.06 -12.60
N ALA A 93 11.09 19.06 -12.04
CA ALA A 93 10.11 18.85 -10.98
C ALA A 93 8.95 17.95 -11.42
N GLN A 94 8.49 18.08 -12.68
CA GLN A 94 7.45 17.22 -13.24
C GLN A 94 7.92 15.76 -13.40
N LYS A 95 9.14 15.54 -13.91
CA LYS A 95 9.74 14.21 -14.04
C LYS A 95 9.94 13.56 -12.66
N LEU A 96 10.46 14.32 -11.69
CA LEU A 96 10.62 13.86 -10.32
C LEU A 96 9.27 13.52 -9.65
N ALA A 97 8.23 14.30 -9.90
CA ALA A 97 6.89 14.00 -9.40
C ALA A 97 6.35 12.67 -9.96
N CYS A 98 6.64 12.35 -11.23
CA CYS A 98 6.29 11.06 -11.82
C CYS A 98 7.02 9.90 -11.12
N VAL A 99 8.34 10.02 -10.95
CA VAL A 99 9.17 9.03 -10.24
C VAL A 99 8.64 8.79 -8.83
N THR A 100 8.45 9.86 -8.06
CA THR A 100 8.02 9.76 -6.65
C THR A 100 6.60 9.20 -6.51
N TYR A 101 5.68 9.50 -7.43
CA TYR A 101 4.33 8.92 -7.43
C TYR A 101 4.36 7.40 -7.63
N LEU A 102 5.12 6.94 -8.64
CA LEU A 102 5.25 5.52 -8.94
C LEU A 102 6.00 4.79 -7.80
N GLU A 103 7.05 5.41 -7.27
CA GLU A 103 7.82 4.90 -6.13
C GLU A 103 6.93 4.67 -4.91
N GLN A 104 6.10 5.66 -4.54
CA GLN A 104 5.20 5.54 -3.40
C GLN A 104 4.24 4.35 -3.54
N LYS A 105 3.70 4.15 -4.75
CA LYS A 105 2.79 3.04 -5.04
C LYS A 105 3.48 1.68 -4.89
N LEU A 106 4.68 1.53 -5.45
CA LEU A 106 5.45 0.30 -5.37
C LEU A 106 5.96 0.04 -3.94
N ALA A 107 6.41 1.08 -3.23
CA ALA A 107 6.86 0.98 -1.84
C ALA A 107 5.71 0.63 -0.89
N GLN A 108 4.50 1.15 -1.15
CA GLN A 108 3.31 0.77 -0.40
C GLN A 108 2.97 -0.71 -0.61
N SER A 109 3.04 -1.21 -1.86
CA SER A 109 2.87 -2.63 -2.14
C SER A 109 3.92 -3.49 -1.43
N ALA A 110 5.19 -3.09 -1.45
CA ALA A 110 6.26 -3.76 -0.71
C ALA A 110 5.95 -3.81 0.79
N ASN A 111 5.41 -2.72 1.36
CA ASN A 111 4.97 -2.69 2.74
C ASN A 111 3.84 -3.70 3.02
N TYR A 112 2.84 -3.83 2.14
CA TYR A 112 1.80 -4.85 2.29
C TYR A 112 2.37 -6.27 2.20
N LYS A 113 3.25 -6.55 1.24
CA LYS A 113 3.90 -7.86 1.11
C LYS A 113 4.75 -8.20 2.32
N SER A 114 5.41 -7.22 2.94
CA SER A 114 6.14 -7.42 4.20
C SER A 114 5.23 -7.87 5.37
N LYS A 115 3.92 -7.57 5.30
CA LYS A 115 2.89 -8.03 6.24
C LYS A 115 2.26 -9.37 5.82
N GLY A 116 2.78 -10.03 4.79
CA GLY A 116 2.31 -11.33 4.29
C GLY A 116 1.19 -11.24 3.26
N TRP A 117 0.87 -10.05 2.74
CA TRP A 117 -0.16 -9.91 1.70
C TRP A 117 0.37 -10.41 0.35
N ASN A 118 -0.51 -11.01 -0.44
CA ASN A 118 -0.23 -11.40 -1.83
C ASN A 118 -0.84 -10.40 -2.84
N ASN A 119 -0.49 -10.53 -4.12
CA ASN A 119 -0.96 -9.63 -5.17
C ASN A 119 -2.49 -9.57 -5.30
N GLN A 120 -3.20 -10.68 -5.13
CA GLN A 120 -4.66 -10.68 -5.21
C GLN A 120 -5.28 -9.85 -4.08
N GLN A 121 -4.77 -10.00 -2.86
CA GLN A 121 -5.21 -9.21 -1.70
C GLN A 121 -4.96 -7.72 -1.88
N ILE A 122 -3.84 -7.35 -2.50
CA ILE A 122 -3.50 -5.96 -2.81
C ILE A 122 -4.45 -5.39 -3.87
N ILE A 123 -4.76 -6.16 -4.93
CA ILE A 123 -5.77 -5.78 -5.95
C ILE A 123 -7.13 -5.54 -5.28
N ASP A 124 -7.58 -6.46 -4.44
CA ASP A 124 -8.88 -6.35 -3.78
C ASP A 124 -8.95 -5.11 -2.88
N PHE A 125 -7.86 -4.80 -2.17
CA PHE A 125 -7.74 -3.60 -1.35
C PHE A 125 -7.72 -2.31 -2.18
N GLU A 126 -7.01 -2.28 -3.30
CA GLU A 126 -6.95 -1.09 -4.17
C GLU A 126 -8.30 -0.77 -4.82
N ASN A 127 -9.10 -1.80 -5.14
CA ASN A 127 -10.41 -1.63 -5.76
C ASN A 127 -11.51 -1.26 -4.75
N ASN A 128 -11.49 -1.87 -3.57
CA ASN A 128 -12.62 -1.84 -2.63
C ASN A 128 -12.26 -1.28 -1.24
N HIS A 129 -11.00 -0.88 -1.03
CA HIS A 129 -10.46 -0.36 0.24
C HIS A 129 -10.69 -1.25 1.47
N SER A 130 -10.92 -2.55 1.24
CA SER A 130 -11.16 -3.55 2.29
C SER A 130 -9.92 -4.40 2.51
N THR A 131 -9.51 -4.54 3.77
CA THR A 131 -8.34 -5.34 4.17
C THR A 131 -8.59 -6.84 3.98
N PRO A 132 -7.55 -7.69 3.88
CA PRO A 132 -7.69 -9.14 3.80
C PRO A 132 -8.50 -9.74 4.95
N GLU A 133 -8.33 -9.22 6.17
CA GLU A 133 -9.10 -9.62 7.34
C GLU A 133 -10.59 -9.27 7.21
N GLU A 134 -10.92 -8.08 6.69
CA GLU A 134 -12.30 -7.67 6.43
C GLU A 134 -12.93 -8.53 5.34
N ILE A 135 -12.22 -8.79 4.22
CA ILE A 135 -12.70 -9.65 3.13
C ILE A 135 -12.96 -11.07 3.64
N LYS A 136 -12.02 -11.64 4.42
CA LYS A 136 -12.20 -12.96 5.04
C LYS A 136 -13.39 -12.98 5.98
N THR A 137 -13.57 -11.94 6.79
CA THR A 137 -14.68 -11.83 7.73
C THR A 137 -16.02 -11.71 7.00
N ILE A 138 -16.09 -10.89 5.94
CA ILE A 138 -17.28 -10.75 5.09
C ILE A 138 -17.61 -12.09 4.44
N GLY A 139 -16.62 -12.80 3.88
CA GLY A 139 -16.82 -14.13 3.30
C GLY A 139 -17.33 -15.15 4.31
N GLN A 140 -16.78 -15.18 5.52
CA GLN A 140 -17.27 -16.04 6.60
C GLN A 140 -18.69 -15.69 7.03
N LYS A 141 -19.01 -14.41 7.25
CA LYS A 141 -20.37 -13.95 7.58
C LYS A 141 -21.37 -14.29 6.47
N SER A 142 -20.97 -14.14 5.21
CA SER A 142 -21.79 -14.50 4.05
C SER A 142 -22.07 -16.01 4.00
N LEU A 143 -21.06 -16.85 4.21
CA LEU A 143 -21.23 -18.30 4.27
C LEU A 143 -22.11 -18.72 5.45
N LEU A 144 -21.91 -18.13 6.63
CA LEU A 144 -22.75 -18.38 7.80
C LEU A 144 -24.21 -17.98 7.52
N LYS A 145 -24.44 -16.84 6.85
CA LYS A 145 -25.78 -16.40 6.46
C LYS A 145 -26.42 -17.39 5.46
N GLN A 146 -25.67 -17.87 4.49
CA GLN A 146 -26.15 -18.91 3.57
C GLN A 146 -26.48 -20.23 4.30
N LEU A 147 -25.67 -20.62 5.29
CA LEU A 147 -25.98 -21.78 6.14
C LEU A 147 -27.25 -21.56 6.96
N TYR A 148 -27.41 -20.35 7.52
CA TYR A 148 -28.61 -19.95 8.26
C TYR A 148 -29.87 -20.07 7.39
N ASP A 149 -29.88 -19.42 6.23
CA ASP A 149 -31.03 -19.42 5.32
C ASP A 149 -31.46 -20.84 4.91
N ASN A 150 -30.49 -21.75 4.77
CA ASN A 150 -30.75 -23.15 4.40
C ASN A 150 -31.18 -24.06 5.55
N GLN A 151 -30.80 -23.75 6.80
CA GLN A 151 -30.88 -24.72 7.91
C GLN A 151 -31.63 -24.21 9.14
N TRP A 152 -32.01 -22.93 9.21
CA TRP A 152 -32.55 -22.31 10.44
C TRP A 152 -33.78 -23.05 11.00
N GLU A 153 -34.75 -23.45 10.15
CA GLU A 153 -35.99 -24.10 10.61
C GLU A 153 -35.72 -25.44 11.33
N ILE A 154 -34.78 -26.22 10.81
CA ILE A 154 -34.42 -27.54 11.37
C ILE A 154 -33.56 -27.36 12.62
N SER A 155 -32.76 -26.29 12.67
CA SER A 155 -31.77 -26.04 13.71
C SER A 155 -32.35 -25.67 15.07
N GLN A 156 -33.63 -25.30 15.14
CA GLN A 156 -34.30 -24.94 16.40
C GLN A 156 -34.96 -26.15 17.09
N ARG A 157 -34.90 -27.34 16.50
CA ARG A 157 -35.53 -28.55 17.07
C ARG A 157 -34.56 -29.24 18.04
N ILE A 158 -35.03 -29.54 19.24
CA ILE A 158 -34.23 -30.32 20.20
C ILE A 158 -33.79 -31.66 19.58
N GLY A 159 -32.50 -31.95 19.65
CA GLY A 159 -31.86 -33.13 19.08
C GLY A 159 -31.48 -33.01 17.59
N ALA A 160 -31.78 -31.90 16.93
CA ALA A 160 -31.30 -31.65 15.57
C ALA A 160 -29.78 -31.61 15.53
N LYS A 161 -29.19 -32.06 14.41
CA LYS A 161 -27.75 -32.06 14.19
C LYS A 161 -27.41 -31.51 12.81
N ASN A 162 -26.69 -30.40 12.74
CA ASN A 162 -26.27 -29.79 11.48
C ASN A 162 -25.12 -28.79 11.67
N ALA A 163 -24.63 -28.24 10.55
CA ALA A 163 -23.51 -27.31 10.53
C ALA A 163 -23.85 -25.96 11.17
N LEU A 164 -25.06 -25.43 10.97
CA LEU A 164 -25.48 -24.17 11.57
C LEU A 164 -25.43 -24.21 13.11
N ILE A 165 -25.89 -25.31 13.71
CA ILE A 165 -25.81 -25.52 15.17
C ILE A 165 -24.35 -25.56 15.62
N TYR A 166 -23.49 -26.29 14.89
CA TYR A 166 -22.06 -26.37 15.21
C TYR A 166 -21.39 -25.00 15.21
N GLU A 167 -21.66 -24.17 14.19
CA GLU A 167 -21.13 -22.81 14.13
C GLU A 167 -21.72 -21.91 15.23
N THR A 168 -23.00 -22.06 15.53
CA THR A 168 -23.67 -21.33 16.62
C THR A 168 -23.03 -21.66 17.97
N GLN A 169 -22.81 -22.94 18.26
CA GLN A 169 -22.11 -23.39 19.47
C GLN A 169 -20.69 -22.82 19.53
N ARG A 170 -19.96 -22.85 18.41
CA ARG A 170 -18.61 -22.29 18.32
C ARG A 170 -18.59 -20.81 18.70
N ILE A 171 -19.54 -20.02 18.19
CA ILE A 171 -19.66 -18.58 18.50
C ILE A 171 -20.04 -18.37 19.97
N LEU A 172 -21.00 -19.13 20.50
CA LEU A 172 -21.38 -19.05 21.92
C LEU A 172 -20.20 -19.39 22.84
N ILE A 173 -19.44 -20.45 22.54
CA ILE A 173 -18.23 -20.80 23.29
C ILE A 173 -17.21 -19.67 23.25
N ALA A 174 -16.98 -19.07 22.08
CA ALA A 174 -16.11 -17.90 21.94
C ALA A 174 -16.60 -16.67 22.75
N LYS A 175 -17.91 -16.57 22.99
CA LYS A 175 -18.55 -15.55 23.85
C LYS A 175 -18.62 -15.96 25.33
N GLY A 176 -18.01 -17.08 25.72
CA GLY A 176 -17.82 -17.50 27.12
C GLY A 176 -18.87 -18.47 27.67
N TYR A 177 -19.70 -19.07 26.83
CA TYR A 177 -20.65 -20.11 27.26
C TYR A 177 -19.97 -21.48 27.36
N ASP A 178 -20.22 -22.20 28.45
CA ASP A 178 -19.71 -23.56 28.66
C ASP A 178 -20.71 -24.59 28.12
N ILE A 179 -20.57 -24.93 26.85
CA ILE A 179 -21.39 -25.92 26.14
C ILE A 179 -20.51 -26.82 25.27
N THR A 180 -21.03 -28.01 24.92
CA THR A 180 -20.30 -28.94 24.06
C THR A 180 -20.36 -28.50 22.59
N LEU A 181 -19.23 -28.55 21.89
CA LEU A 181 -19.14 -28.29 20.45
C LEU A 181 -19.33 -29.59 19.66
N ASP A 182 -20.58 -30.04 19.51
CA ASP A 182 -20.95 -31.32 18.89
C ASP A 182 -21.91 -31.19 17.68
N GLY A 183 -22.39 -29.99 17.41
CA GLY A 183 -23.36 -29.67 16.37
C GLY A 183 -24.77 -30.14 16.68
N VAL A 184 -25.08 -30.51 17.93
CA VAL A 184 -26.39 -31.00 18.37
C VAL A 184 -27.14 -29.92 19.15
N PHE A 185 -28.39 -29.67 18.76
CA PHE A 185 -29.24 -28.71 19.45
C PHE A 185 -29.82 -29.34 20.73
N ALA A 186 -29.00 -29.42 21.76
CA ALA A 186 -29.38 -29.94 23.08
C ALA A 186 -29.91 -28.82 23.99
N LYS A 187 -30.45 -29.23 25.16
CA LYS A 187 -30.96 -28.31 26.18
C LYS A 187 -29.92 -27.25 26.59
N ALA A 188 -28.65 -27.64 26.75
CA ALA A 188 -27.57 -26.71 27.08
C ALA A 188 -27.37 -25.64 26.00
N THR A 189 -27.45 -26.01 24.71
CA THR A 189 -27.37 -25.05 23.58
C THR A 189 -28.54 -24.06 23.61
N MET A 190 -29.75 -24.54 23.88
CA MET A 190 -30.96 -23.70 23.99
C MET A 190 -30.89 -22.73 25.19
N GLU A 191 -30.43 -23.21 26.35
CA GLU A 191 -30.23 -22.37 27.55
C GLU A 191 -29.16 -21.29 27.30
N ALA A 192 -28.05 -21.65 26.66
CA ALA A 192 -27.00 -20.70 26.28
C ALA A 192 -27.49 -19.63 25.28
N LEU A 193 -28.36 -20.01 24.33
CA LEU A 193 -29.00 -19.06 23.42
C LEU A 193 -29.95 -18.12 24.17
N SER A 194 -30.82 -18.64 25.04
CA SER A 194 -31.76 -17.85 25.84
C SER A 194 -31.01 -16.83 26.73
N ASP A 195 -29.91 -17.24 27.35
CA ASP A 195 -29.04 -16.35 28.12
C ASP A 195 -28.36 -15.29 27.23
N PHE A 196 -27.90 -15.68 26.04
CA PHE A 196 -27.31 -14.76 25.07
C PHE A 196 -28.33 -13.72 24.60
N GLU A 197 -29.52 -14.15 24.22
CA GLU A 197 -30.63 -13.30 23.83
C GLU A 197 -30.95 -12.29 24.96
N SER A 198 -31.08 -12.78 26.20
CA SER A 198 -31.32 -11.93 27.37
C SER A 198 -30.24 -10.87 27.55
N LYS A 199 -28.95 -11.24 27.48
CA LYS A 199 -27.82 -10.29 27.60
C LYS A 199 -27.76 -9.27 26.46
N ASN A 200 -28.33 -9.58 25.31
CA ASN A 200 -28.36 -8.69 24.14
C ASN A 200 -29.71 -7.95 23.98
N ASN A 201 -30.59 -7.99 24.99
CA ASN A 201 -31.92 -7.38 24.97
C ASN A 201 -32.83 -7.91 23.84
N LEU A 202 -32.71 -9.19 23.52
CA LEU A 202 -33.58 -9.92 22.60
C LEU A 202 -34.63 -10.72 23.38
N TYR A 203 -35.63 -11.27 22.68
CA TYR A 203 -36.63 -12.14 23.29
C TYR A 203 -35.98 -13.49 23.63
N PRO A 204 -35.88 -13.89 24.92
CA PRO A 204 -35.05 -15.02 25.34
C PRO A 204 -35.76 -16.37 25.17
N ASP A 205 -36.19 -16.72 23.96
CA ASP A 205 -36.89 -17.97 23.66
C ASP A 205 -35.97 -19.14 23.30
N GLY A 206 -34.66 -18.91 23.30
CA GLY A 206 -33.61 -19.90 23.07
C GLY A 206 -33.56 -20.40 21.63
N LYS A 207 -34.05 -19.59 20.67
CA LYS A 207 -34.11 -19.96 19.27
C LYS A 207 -33.21 -19.08 18.43
N LEU A 208 -32.53 -19.74 17.50
CA LEU A 208 -31.75 -19.04 16.49
C LEU A 208 -32.67 -18.44 15.41
N ASP A 209 -33.35 -17.35 15.74
CA ASP A 209 -34.07 -16.50 14.78
C ASP A 209 -33.12 -15.50 14.10
N VAL A 210 -33.64 -14.70 13.17
CA VAL A 210 -32.82 -13.80 12.37
C VAL A 210 -32.15 -12.71 13.22
N LEU A 211 -32.84 -12.22 14.25
CA LEU A 211 -32.31 -11.17 15.13
C LEU A 211 -31.19 -11.71 16.02
N THR A 212 -31.38 -12.91 16.55
CA THR A 212 -30.40 -13.64 17.37
C THR A 212 -29.19 -14.03 16.56
N PHE A 213 -29.39 -14.52 15.33
CA PHE A 213 -28.31 -14.84 14.41
C PHE A 213 -27.48 -13.59 14.05
N GLU A 214 -28.11 -12.47 13.72
CA GLU A 214 -27.39 -11.21 13.47
C GLU A 214 -26.62 -10.72 14.69
N ALA A 215 -27.19 -10.85 15.89
CA ALA A 215 -26.51 -10.48 17.13
C ALA A 215 -25.29 -11.38 17.42
N LEU A 216 -25.34 -12.67 17.07
CA LEU A 216 -24.21 -13.59 17.23
C LEU A 216 -23.01 -13.20 16.34
N LEU A 217 -23.28 -12.66 15.15
CA LEU A 217 -22.25 -12.26 14.18
C LEU A 217 -21.66 -10.85 14.43
N LYS A 218 -22.15 -10.14 15.44
CA LYS A 218 -21.53 -8.90 15.94
C LYS A 218 -20.38 -9.23 16.89
#